data_AF-A0A956YID6-F1
#
_entry.id   AF-A0A956YID6-F1
#
_cell.length_a   1.000
_cell.length_b   1.000
_cell.length_c   1.000
_cell.angle_alpha   90.00
_cell.angle_beta   90.00
_cell.angle_gamma   90.00
#
_symmetry.space_group_name_H-M   'P 1'
#
loop_
_entity.id
_entity.type
_entity.pdbx_description
1 polymer ?
#
loop_
_entity_poly.entity_id
_entity_poly.type
_entity_poly.pdbx_seq_one_letter_code
_entity_poly.pdbx_strand_id
1 'polypeptide(L)'
;MIDTAVSKPTCKAVNLSPLRIPEIQGNPLAFLQRNAAEHGDFIHYPLGLWEVFQLNHPDLIEHVLVTNQRNYSKNTVQYNTLA
;
A
#
# COMPACT_ATOMS: atom_id res chain seq x y z
N MET A 1 -3.46 4.74 -28.69
CA MET A 1 -4.79 4.22 -28.32
C MET A 1 -4.59 2.85 -27.71
N ILE A 2 -4.47 2.78 -26.38
CA ILE A 2 -4.67 1.55 -25.63
C ILE A 2 -5.56 1.91 -24.44
N ASP A 3 -6.87 1.90 -24.66
CA ASP A 3 -7.83 1.72 -23.58
C ASP A 3 -7.71 0.26 -23.14
N THR A 4 -6.64 -0.04 -22.41
CA THR A 4 -6.62 -1.24 -21.57
C THR A 4 -7.76 -1.02 -20.61
N ALA A 5 -8.85 -1.78 -20.74
CA ALA A 5 -9.90 -1.81 -19.74
C ALA A 5 -9.23 -2.10 -18.38
N VAL A 6 -8.98 -1.04 -17.61
CA VAL A 6 -8.34 -1.10 -16.31
C VAL A 6 -9.36 -1.77 -15.40
N SER A 7 -9.28 -3.09 -15.34
CA SER A 7 -10.04 -3.88 -14.38
C SER A 7 -9.77 -3.26 -13.01
N LYS A 8 -10.83 -2.86 -12.32
CA LYS A 8 -10.72 -2.28 -10.98
C LYS A 8 -9.82 -3.18 -10.12
N PRO A 9 -8.77 -2.64 -9.48
CA PRO A 9 -7.87 -3.46 -8.69
C PRO A 9 -8.64 -4.13 -7.54
N THR A 10 -8.55 -5.47 -7.48
CA THR A 10 -9.15 -6.25 -6.40
C THR A 10 -8.29 -6.17 -5.16
N CYS A 11 -8.90 -5.85 -4.01
CA CYS A 11 -8.18 -5.84 -2.74
C CYS A 11 -7.82 -7.27 -2.31
N LYS A 12 -6.54 -7.51 -2.01
CA LYS A 12 -6.06 -8.80 -1.49
C LYS A 12 -5.59 -8.64 -0.05
N ALA A 13 -6.23 -9.38 0.86
CA ALA A 13 -5.78 -9.49 2.24
C ALA A 13 -4.53 -10.39 2.33
N VAL A 14 -3.48 -9.88 2.98
CA VAL A 14 -2.20 -10.55 3.15
C VAL A 14 -1.77 -10.42 4.60
N ASN A 15 -1.62 -11.54 5.29
CA ASN A 15 -1.13 -11.53 6.66
C ASN A 15 0.36 -11.17 6.67
N LEU A 16 0.70 -10.05 7.30
CA LEU A 16 2.07 -9.62 7.46
C LEU A 16 2.63 -10.18 8.77
N SER A 17 3.46 -11.22 8.68
CA SER A 17 4.14 -11.78 9.84
C SER A 17 5.10 -10.75 10.47
N PRO A 18 5.14 -10.59 11.82
CA PRO A 18 6.07 -9.69 12.51
C PRO A 18 7.56 -9.96 12.20
N LEU A 19 7.90 -11.18 11.76
CA LEU A 19 9.25 -11.56 11.35
C LEU A 19 9.74 -10.83 10.09
N ARG A 20 8.86 -10.15 9.33
CA ARG A 20 9.22 -9.40 8.12
C ARG A 20 9.64 -7.94 8.39
N ILE A 21 9.60 -7.47 9.64
CA ILE A 21 9.97 -6.08 9.99
C ILE A 21 11.41 -5.72 9.56
N PRO A 22 12.44 -6.58 9.72
CA PRO A 22 13.79 -6.27 9.25
C PRO A 22 13.87 -6.07 7.72
N GLU A 23 13.04 -6.78 6.95
CA GLU A 23 12.97 -6.64 5.49
C GLU A 23 12.45 -5.25 5.09
N ILE A 24 11.43 -4.77 5.81
CA ILE A 24 10.83 -3.45 5.62
C ILE A 24 11.83 -2.34 5.97
N GLN A 25 12.57 -2.48 7.07
CA GLN A 25 13.54 -1.48 7.51
C GLN A 25 14.81 -1.45 6.63
N GLY A 26 15.29 -2.60 6.19
CA GLY A 26 16.52 -2.70 5.40
C GLY A 26 16.36 -2.22 3.96
N ASN A 27 15.23 -2.53 3.31
CA ASN A 27 14.95 -2.06 1.96
C ASN A 27 13.42 -1.93 1.72
N PRO A 28 12.82 -0.81 2.17
CA PRO A 28 11.37 -0.63 2.13
C PRO A 28 10.82 -0.62 0.71
N LEU A 29 11.55 -0.02 -0.25
CA LEU A 29 11.10 0.03 -1.64
C LEU A 29 11.07 -1.38 -2.26
N ALA A 30 12.12 -2.18 -2.07
CA ALA A 30 12.16 -3.51 -2.64
C ALA A 30 11.09 -4.43 -2.00
N PHE A 31 10.78 -4.26 -0.72
CA PHE A 31 9.66 -4.93 -0.08
C PHE A 31 8.32 -4.57 -0.73
N LEU A 32 8.03 -3.27 -0.92
CA LEU A 32 6.78 -2.82 -1.57
C LEU A 32 6.67 -3.36 -2.99
N GLN A 33 7.75 -3.32 -3.77
CA GLN A 33 7.79 -3.84 -5.14
C GLN A 33 7.53 -5.35 -5.20
N ARG A 34 8.14 -6.13 -4.30
CA ARG A 34 7.90 -7.59 -4.23
C ARG A 34 6.44 -7.90 -3.91
N ASN A 35 5.88 -7.26 -2.88
CA ASN A 35 4.48 -7.52 -2.52
C ASN A 35 3.52 -7.09 -3.64
N ALA A 36 3.80 -5.99 -4.36
CA ALA A 36 3.00 -5.58 -5.51
C ALA A 36 3.02 -6.63 -6.62
N ALA A 37 4.19 -7.17 -6.94
CA ALA A 37 4.34 -8.23 -7.94
C ALA A 37 3.64 -9.54 -7.53
N GLU A 38 3.67 -9.90 -6.24
CA GLU A 38 3.11 -11.16 -5.73
C GLU A 38 1.61 -11.11 -5.42
N HIS A 39 1.08 -9.93 -5.09
CA HIS A 39 -0.26 -9.78 -4.53
C HIS A 39 -1.15 -8.78 -5.29
N GLY A 40 -0.58 -8.04 -6.23
CA GLY A 40 -1.27 -7.09 -7.08
C GLY A 40 -1.27 -5.66 -6.54
N ASP A 41 -2.10 -4.82 -7.16
CA ASP A 41 -2.01 -3.37 -6.98
C ASP A 41 -2.78 -2.80 -5.78
N PHE A 42 -3.57 -3.63 -5.09
CA PHE A 42 -4.29 -3.25 -3.89
C PHE A 42 -4.18 -4.33 -2.81
N ILE A 43 -3.36 -4.06 -1.80
CA ILE A 43 -3.03 -5.02 -0.75
C ILE A 43 -3.50 -4.48 0.59
N HIS A 44 -4.05 -5.37 1.41
CA HIS A 44 -4.51 -5.09 2.76
C HIS A 44 -3.76 -5.96 3.76
N TYR A 45 -3.10 -5.33 4.72
CA TYR A 45 -2.39 -5.98 5.83
C TYR A 45 -3.19 -5.77 7.13
N PRO A 46 -3.93 -6.79 7.60
CA PRO A 46 -4.61 -6.73 8.89
C PRO A 46 -3.59 -6.93 10.02
N LEU A 47 -3.17 -5.84 10.67
CA LEU A 47 -2.15 -5.81 11.71
C LEU A 47 -2.78 -5.58 13.08
N GLY A 48 -3.56 -6.55 13.54
CA GLY A 48 -4.22 -6.51 14.86
C GLY A 48 -5.20 -5.35 14.94
N LEU A 49 -4.82 -4.26 15.62
CA LEU A 49 -5.63 -3.04 15.74
C LEU A 49 -5.48 -2.08 14.55
N TRP A 50 -4.55 -2.36 13.63
CA TRP A 50 -4.21 -1.49 12.52
C TRP A 50 -4.60 -2.12 11.19
N GLU A 51 -5.30 -1.35 10.37
CA GLU A 51 -5.62 -1.70 8.99
C GLU A 51 -4.65 -0.94 8.08
N VAL A 52 -3.70 -1.65 7.46
CA VAL A 52 -2.68 -1.02 6.60
C VAL A 52 -2.93 -1.41 5.15
N PHE A 53 -2.93 -0.42 4.26
CA PHE A 53 -3.16 -0.63 2.84
C PHE A 53 -1.94 -0.21 2.03
N GLN A 54 -1.58 -1.02 1.03
CA GLN A 54 -0.60 -0.68 0.02
C GLN A 54 -1.31 -0.53 -1.33
N LEU A 55 -1.11 0.62 -1.97
CA LEU A 55 -1.72 1.01 -3.24
C LEU A 55 -0.62 1.18 -4.28
N ASN A 56 -0.70 0.44 -5.37
CA ASN A 56 0.23 0.56 -6.50
C ASN A 56 -0.50 0.98 -7.79
N HIS A 57 -1.84 0.99 -7.79
CA HIS A 57 -2.64 1.37 -8.95
C HIS A 57 -2.80 2.90 -9.06
N PRO A 58 -2.60 3.53 -10.24
CA PRO A 58 -2.70 4.98 -10.41
C PRO A 58 -4.04 5.54 -9.94
N ASP A 59 -5.17 4.94 -10.32
CA ASP A 59 -6.50 5.43 -9.93
C ASP A 59 -6.73 5.41 -8.40
N LEU A 60 -6.18 4.41 -7.70
CA LEU A 60 -6.30 4.35 -6.23
C LEU A 60 -5.41 5.39 -5.57
N ILE A 61 -4.21 5.59 -6.11
CA ILE A 61 -3.26 6.61 -5.64
C ILE A 61 -3.86 8.00 -5.86
N GLU A 62 -4.41 8.29 -7.04
CA GLU A 62 -5.10 9.54 -7.34
C GLU A 62 -6.30 9.73 -6.40
N HIS A 63 -7.07 8.68 -6.16
CA HIS A 63 -8.19 8.75 -5.23
C HIS A 63 -7.73 9.21 -3.84
N VAL A 64 -6.72 8.54 -3.27
CA VAL A 64 -6.27 8.82 -1.90
C VAL A 64 -5.50 10.14 -1.79
N LEU A 65 -4.60 10.42 -2.73
CA LEU A 65 -3.68 11.55 -2.63
C LEU A 65 -4.20 12.84 -3.26
N VAL A 66 -5.16 12.77 -4.19
CA VAL A 66 -5.64 13.93 -4.94
C VAL A 66 -7.13 14.18 -4.69
N THR A 67 -8.00 13.28 -5.15
CA THR A 67 -9.45 13.56 -5.19
C THR A 67 -10.12 13.46 -3.82
N ASN A 68 -9.58 12.64 -2.91
CA ASN A 68 -10.15 12.39 -1.59
C ASN A 68 -9.18 12.68 -0.42
N GLN A 69 -8.12 13.46 -0.68
CA GLN A 69 -7.04 13.71 0.28
C GLN A 69 -7.48 14.27 1.64
N ARG A 70 -8.60 15.01 1.71
CA ARG A 70 -9.12 15.59 2.96
C ARG A 70 -9.54 14.53 3.99
N ASN A 71 -9.83 13.31 3.55
CA ASN A 71 -10.18 12.19 4.41
C ASN A 71 -8.96 11.41 4.91
N TYR A 72 -7.74 11.81 4.52
CA TYR A 72 -6.50 11.15 4.90
C TYR A 72 -5.56 12.12 5.61
N SER A 73 -4.97 11.66 6.72
CA SER A 73 -3.94 12.40 7.43
C SER A 73 -2.55 11.89 7.03
N LYS A 74 -1.59 12.81 6.91
CA LYS A 74 -0.17 12.48 6.74
C LYS A 74 0.53 12.17 8.07
N ASN A 75 -0.19 12.23 9.19
CA ASN A 75 0.28 11.83 10.51
C ASN A 75 0.33 10.29 10.63
N THR A 76 1.18 9.66 9.84
CA THR A 76 1.34 8.21 9.80
C THR A 76 2.56 7.81 10.63
N VAL A 77 2.54 6.60 11.20
CA VAL A 77 3.69 6.05 11.92
C VAL A 77 4.93 6.09 11.03
N GLN A 78 4.80 5.71 9.77
CA GLN A 78 5.90 5.71 8.80
C GLN A 78 6.48 7.11 8.57
N TYR A 79 5.64 8.13 8.36
CA TYR A 79 6.11 9.49 8.09
C TYR A 79 6.76 10.11 9.34
N ASN A 80 6.18 9.89 10.51
CA ASN A 80 6.70 10.42 11.77
C ASN A 80 8.03 9.77 12.20
N THR A 81 8.32 8.55 11.75
CA THR A 81 9.59 7.86 12.05
C THR A 81 10.75 8.29 11.15
N LEU A 82 10.52 9.12 10.12
CA LEU A 82 11.57 9.65 9.24
C LEU A 82 12.16 10.98 9.75
N ALA A 83 11.60 11.55 10.82
CA ALA A 83 12.00 12.83 11.42
C ALA A 83 13.05 12.66 12.53
#